data_AF-A0A950CEF1-F1
#
_entry.id   AF-A0A950CEF1-F1
#
_cell.length_a   1.000
_cell.length_b   1.000
_cell.length_c   1.000
_cell.angle_alpha   90.00
_cell.angle_beta   90.00
_cell.angle_gamma   90.00
#
_symmetry.space_group_name_H-M   'P 1'
#
loop_
_entity.id
_entity.type
_entity.pdbx_description
1 polymer ?
#
loop_
_entity_poly.entity_id
_entity_poly.type
_entity_poly.pdbx_seq_one_letter_code
_entity_poly.pdbx_strand_id
1 'polypeptide(L)'
;MGKDLRLPSVATWWYGDPERLDDVVDNLSRPMIKPSFPTGRRHSIVWANLSERARRSLAALIRQARYDYIAHEQVALSTAPASDNGRLRPRHLVLRVFAIANEDSYSVISGGLTWISSGLDSFIASMRRATVAKTPG
;
A
#
# COMPACT_ATOMS: atom_id res chain seq x y z
N MET A 1 6.58 20.97 15.21
CA MET A 1 7.45 20.08 16.00
C MET A 1 8.52 19.48 15.08
N GLY A 2 9.78 19.86 15.23
CA GLY A 2 10.91 19.41 14.38
C GLY A 2 11.61 18.16 14.91
N LYS A 3 10.86 17.11 15.25
CA LYS A 3 11.42 15.80 15.63
C LYS A 3 11.33 14.86 14.44
N ASP A 4 12.33 14.01 14.27
CA ASP A 4 12.31 12.96 13.25
C ASP A 4 11.12 12.02 13.47
N LEU A 5 10.49 11.63 12.36
CA LEU A 5 9.38 10.70 12.35
C LEU A 5 9.86 9.33 12.81
N ARG A 6 9.37 8.87 13.96
CA ARG A 6 9.65 7.52 14.49
C ARG A 6 9.03 6.40 13.64
N LEU A 7 8.02 6.74 12.85
CA LEU A 7 7.38 5.85 11.88
C LEU A 7 7.55 6.49 10.50
N PRO A 8 8.50 6.02 9.67
CA PRO A 8 8.71 6.58 8.36
C PRO A 8 7.50 6.29 7.46
N SER A 9 7.05 7.31 6.74
CA SER A 9 6.03 7.16 5.71
C SER A 9 6.65 6.60 4.44
N VAL A 10 5.90 5.77 3.72
CA VAL A 10 6.31 5.30 2.39
C VAL A 10 6.31 6.47 1.42
N ALA A 11 7.37 6.62 0.64
CA ALA A 11 7.44 7.66 -0.38
C ALA A 11 6.27 7.51 -1.35
N THR A 12 5.50 8.59 -1.49
CA THR A 12 4.26 8.64 -2.27
C THR A 12 4.30 9.86 -3.17
N TRP A 13 4.13 9.65 -4.47
CA TRP A 13 4.10 10.69 -5.48
C TRP A 13 2.69 10.80 -6.05
N TRP A 14 2.14 12.01 -6.04
CA TRP A 14 0.88 12.30 -6.68
C TRP A 14 1.12 12.84 -8.07
N TYR A 15 0.55 12.17 -9.07
CA TYR A 15 0.71 12.54 -10.47
C TYR A 15 -0.09 13.79 -10.87
N GLY A 16 -0.86 14.39 -9.96
CA GLY A 16 -1.48 15.70 -10.17
C GLY A 16 -0.46 16.82 -10.42
N ASP A 17 0.77 16.64 -9.95
CA ASP A 17 1.91 17.51 -10.20
C ASP A 17 2.67 17.06 -11.47
N PRO A 18 2.62 17.83 -12.56
CA PRO A 18 3.21 17.43 -13.84
C PRO A 18 4.73 17.31 -13.80
N GLU A 19 5.44 18.09 -12.98
CA GLU A 19 6.91 18.00 -12.87
C GLU A 19 7.33 16.65 -12.28
N ARG A 20 6.53 16.10 -11.36
CA ARG A 20 6.79 14.81 -10.73
C ARG A 20 6.36 13.61 -11.57
N LEU A 21 5.53 13.81 -12.59
CA LEU A 21 5.03 12.72 -13.42
C LEU A 21 6.14 12.08 -14.24
N ASP A 22 6.96 12.89 -14.91
CA ASP A 22 8.03 12.39 -15.77
C ASP A 22 9.14 11.75 -14.91
N ASP A 23 9.48 12.33 -13.75
CA ASP A 23 10.41 11.71 -12.80
C ASP A 23 9.94 10.33 -12.32
N VAL A 24 8.64 10.12 -12.12
CA VAL A 24 8.14 8.86 -11.57
C VAL A 24 7.92 7.82 -12.67
N VAL A 25 7.55 8.23 -13.88
CA VAL A 25 7.37 7.30 -15.01
C VAL A 25 8.72 6.90 -15.61
N ASP A 26 9.68 7.83 -15.66
CA ASP A 26 10.95 7.63 -16.37
C ASP A 26 12.11 7.25 -15.42
N ASN A 27 12.13 7.72 -14.16
CA ASN A 27 13.24 7.49 -13.22
C ASN A 27 12.95 6.51 -12.07
N LEU A 28 11.69 6.26 -11.70
CA LEU A 28 11.40 5.25 -10.67
C LEU A 28 11.43 3.85 -11.29
N SER A 29 12.41 3.06 -10.87
CA SER A 29 12.69 1.77 -11.49
C SER A 29 11.52 0.78 -11.38
N ARG A 30 10.72 0.80 -10.29
CA ARG A 30 9.61 -0.15 -10.04
C ARG A 30 8.51 0.37 -9.08
N PRO A 31 7.79 1.47 -9.37
CA PRO A 31 6.75 1.96 -8.46
C PRO A 31 5.53 1.03 -8.41
N MET A 32 4.79 1.08 -7.30
CA MET A 32 3.42 0.57 -7.21
C MET A 32 2.46 1.68 -7.62
N ILE A 33 1.69 1.48 -8.69
CA ILE A 33 0.69 2.45 -9.15
C ILE A 33 -0.66 2.14 -8.49
N LYS A 34 -1.33 3.14 -7.95
CA LYS A 34 -2.62 2.99 -7.28
C LYS A 34 -3.59 4.09 -7.75
N PRO A 35 -4.91 3.83 -7.74
CA PRO A 35 -5.86 4.91 -7.94
C PRO A 35 -5.81 5.89 -6.74
N SER A 36 -5.86 7.19 -7.01
CA SER A 36 -5.93 8.25 -5.99
C SER A 36 -7.22 8.15 -5.16
N PHE A 37 -8.32 7.79 -5.82
CA PHE A 37 -9.64 7.68 -5.21
C PHE A 37 -10.07 6.20 -5.13
N PRO A 38 -10.58 5.72 -3.99
CA PRO A 38 -11.02 4.34 -3.82
C PRO A 38 -12.37 4.02 -4.51
N THR A 39 -12.78 4.80 -5.50
CA THR A 39 -14.14 4.88 -6.04
C THR A 39 -14.47 3.88 -7.16
N GLY A 40 -13.68 2.83 -7.42
CA GLY A 40 -13.98 1.97 -8.57
C GLY A 40 -13.29 0.60 -8.69
N ARG A 41 -13.42 0.03 -9.90
CA ARG A 41 -12.85 -1.27 -10.36
C ARG A 41 -11.34 -1.22 -10.64
N ARG A 42 -10.66 -0.11 -10.36
CA ARG A 42 -9.23 0.05 -10.62
C ARG A 42 -8.43 -0.57 -9.46
N HIS A 43 -7.46 -1.42 -9.80
CA HIS A 43 -6.64 -2.14 -8.85
C HIS A 43 -5.24 -1.53 -8.78
N SER A 44 -4.50 -1.79 -7.70
CA SER A 44 -3.09 -1.45 -7.65
C SER A 44 -2.31 -2.30 -8.66
N ILE A 45 -1.32 -1.69 -9.30
CA ILE A 45 -0.53 -2.30 -10.36
C ILE A 45 0.95 -2.25 -9.95
N VAL A 46 1.60 -3.40 -9.93
CA VAL A 46 3.04 -3.49 -9.74
C VAL A 46 3.72 -3.21 -11.07
N TRP A 47 4.43 -2.09 -11.20
CA TRP A 47 5.10 -1.70 -12.45
C TRP A 47 6.08 -2.78 -12.96
N ALA A 48 6.79 -3.43 -12.03
CA ALA A 48 7.74 -4.50 -12.33
C ALA A 48 7.11 -5.70 -13.05
N ASN A 49 5.82 -5.99 -12.81
CA ASN A 49 5.13 -7.15 -13.37
C ASN A 49 4.54 -6.89 -14.76
N LEU A 50 4.62 -5.66 -15.27
CA LEU A 50 4.11 -5.29 -16.58
C LEU A 50 5.14 -5.57 -17.67
N SER A 51 4.66 -6.06 -18.82
CA SER A 51 5.44 -6.08 -20.05
C SER A 51 5.69 -4.66 -20.54
N GLU A 52 6.72 -4.49 -21.39
CA GLU A 52 7.06 -3.18 -21.95
C GLU A 52 5.89 -2.52 -22.69
N ARG A 53 5.13 -3.32 -23.45
CA ARG A 53 3.90 -2.85 -24.11
C ARG A 53 2.87 -2.33 -23.10
N ALA A 54 2.65 -3.07 -22.01
CA ALA A 54 1.70 -2.69 -20.97
C ALA A 54 2.15 -1.45 -20.20
N ARG A 55 3.45 -1.27 -19.97
CA ARG A 55 4.02 -0.06 -19.36
C ARG A 55 3.74 1.18 -20.21
N ARG A 56 4.00 1.11 -21.51
CA ARG A 56 3.70 2.24 -22.43
C ARG A 56 2.22 2.59 -22.44
N SER A 57 1.34 1.60 -22.49
CA SER A 57 -0.11 1.82 -22.43
C SER A 57 -0.54 2.44 -21.10
N LEU A 58 0.02 1.99 -19.97
CA LEU A 58 -0.27 2.54 -18.66
C LEU A 58 0.25 3.98 -18.51
N ALA A 59 1.46 4.27 -18.99
CA ALA A 59 2.02 5.62 -18.96
C ALA A 59 1.15 6.60 -19.76
N ALA A 60 0.68 6.20 -20.94
CA ALA A 60 -0.25 7.02 -21.73
C ALA A 60 -1.57 7.27 -20.99
N LEU A 61 -2.12 6.25 -20.31
CA LEU A 61 -3.33 6.39 -19.51
C LEU A 61 -3.14 7.33 -18.31
N ILE A 62 -2.02 7.21 -17.59
CA ILE A 62 -1.69 8.09 -16.45
C ILE A 62 -1.55 9.53 -16.93
N ARG A 63 -0.87 9.78 -18.06
CA ARG A 63 -0.74 11.13 -18.64
C ARG A 63 -2.10 11.76 -18.96
N GLN A 64 -3.07 10.98 -19.45
CA GLN A 64 -4.42 11.46 -19.74
C GLN A 64 -5.27 11.71 -18.49
N ALA A 65 -5.06 10.94 -17.42
CA ALA A 65 -5.87 10.98 -16.20
C ALA A 65 -4.98 11.15 -14.95
N ARG A 66 -4.08 12.13 -14.97
CA ARG A 66 -3.01 12.26 -13.96
C ARG A 66 -3.50 12.38 -12.52
N TYR A 67 -4.64 13.02 -12.30
CA TYR A 67 -5.22 13.20 -10.97
C TYR A 67 -5.75 11.90 -10.36
N ASP A 68 -6.04 10.91 -11.20
CA ASP A 68 -6.64 9.64 -10.80
C ASP A 68 -5.64 8.62 -10.28
N TYR A 69 -4.33 8.90 -10.38
CA TYR A 69 -3.29 7.96 -9.99
C TYR A 69 -2.28 8.57 -9.02
N ILE A 70 -1.72 7.69 -8.21
CA ILE A 70 -0.54 7.93 -7.37
C ILE A 70 0.47 6.80 -7.61
N ALA A 71 1.76 7.12 -7.41
CA ALA A 71 2.81 6.13 -7.28
C ALA A 71 3.24 6.02 -5.82
N HIS A 72 3.48 4.80 -5.39
CA HIS A 72 4.07 4.49 -4.10
C HIS A 72 5.37 3.73 -4.32
N GLU A 73 6.34 3.98 -3.46
CA GLU A 73 7.53 3.14 -3.40
C GLU A 73 7.11 1.70 -3.08
N GLN A 74 7.73 0.75 -3.78
CA GLN A 74 7.48 -0.66 -3.52
C GLN A 74 8.21 -1.06 -2.25
N VAL A 75 7.47 -1.15 -1.14
CA VAL A 75 7.98 -1.64 0.14
C VAL A 75 7.88 -3.16 0.24
N ALA A 76 8.93 -3.77 0.80
CA ALA A 76 8.86 -5.16 1.22
C ALA A 76 7.91 -5.27 2.42
N LEU A 77 6.90 -6.11 2.31
CA LEU A 77 5.90 -6.28 3.35
C LEU A 77 6.39 -7.29 4.39
N SER A 78 6.24 -6.92 5.67
CA SER A 78 6.50 -7.82 6.78
C SER A 78 5.66 -9.09 6.68
N THR A 79 6.21 -10.20 7.17
CA THR A 79 5.50 -11.47 7.27
C THR A 79 5.33 -11.88 8.73
N ALA A 80 4.26 -12.62 9.01
CA ALA A 80 4.06 -13.32 10.27
C ALA A 80 3.66 -14.77 10.00
N PRO A 81 3.97 -15.71 10.92
CA PRO A 81 3.50 -17.08 10.81
C PRO A 81 1.97 -17.13 10.96
N ALA A 82 1.30 -17.69 9.96
CA ALA A 82 -0.13 -17.97 10.01
C ALA A 82 -0.36 -19.48 9.81
N SER A 83 -1.36 -20.02 10.52
CA SER A 83 -1.77 -21.42 10.32
C SER A 83 -2.49 -21.55 8.99
N ASP A 84 -1.99 -22.44 8.14
CA ASP A 84 -2.56 -22.81 6.85
C ASP A 84 -2.61 -24.33 6.77
N ASN A 85 -3.82 -24.90 6.85
CA ASN A 85 -4.07 -26.34 6.88
C ASN A 85 -3.20 -27.08 7.92
N GLY A 86 -3.10 -26.54 9.14
CA GLY A 86 -2.35 -27.14 10.24
C GLY A 86 -0.83 -26.96 10.18
N ARG A 87 -0.30 -26.21 9.20
CA ARG A 87 1.13 -25.87 9.11
C ARG A 87 1.31 -24.36 9.20
N LEU A 88 2.32 -23.93 9.97
CA LEU A 88 2.68 -22.51 10.03
C LEU A 88 3.43 -22.12 8.75
N ARG A 89 2.94 -21.08 8.06
CA ARG A 89 3.56 -20.52 6.86
C ARG A 89 3.69 -19.00 6.97
N PRO A 90 4.75 -18.40 6.42
CA PRO A 90 4.87 -16.95 6.38
C PRO A 90 3.79 -16.35 5.48
N ARG A 91 3.05 -15.38 6.01
CA ARG A 91 2.04 -14.61 5.26
C ARG A 91 2.28 -13.12 5.47
N HIS A 92 2.02 -12.31 4.44
CA HIS A 92 2.08 -10.86 4.57
C HIS A 92 0.94 -10.37 5.48
N LEU A 93 1.22 -9.33 6.26
CA LEU A 93 0.23 -8.73 7.14
C LEU A 93 0.15 -7.21 7.00
N VAL A 94 -1.04 -6.66 7.24
CA VAL A 94 -1.26 -5.23 7.47
C VAL A 94 -1.83 -5.07 8.85
N LEU A 95 -1.23 -4.21 9.66
CA LEU A 95 -1.75 -3.80 10.96
C LEU A 95 -2.31 -2.38 10.85
N ARG A 96 -3.56 -2.20 11.26
CA ARG A 96 -4.15 -0.88 11.50
C ARG A 96 -4.37 -0.71 12.99
N VAL A 97 -3.69 0.30 13.53
CA VAL A 97 -3.86 0.78 14.90
C VAL A 97 -4.80 1.99 14.89
N PHE A 98 -5.46 2.24 16.02
CA PHE A 98 -6.37 3.34 16.19
C PHE A 98 -5.89 4.20 17.36
N ALA A 99 -5.76 5.50 17.11
CA ALA A 99 -5.47 6.50 18.12
C ALA A 99 -6.67 7.45 18.24
N ILE A 100 -7.07 7.73 19.48
CA ILE A 100 -8.13 8.67 19.81
C ILE A 100 -7.45 9.98 20.20
N ALA A 101 -7.83 11.07 19.54
CA ALA A 101 -7.44 12.42 19.94
C ALA A 101 -8.28 12.87 21.15
N ASN A 102 -7.60 13.35 22.18
CA ASN A 102 -8.15 14.13 23.29
C ASN A 102 -7.66 15.57 23.14
N GLU A 103 -8.13 16.49 24.00
CA GLU A 103 -7.83 17.94 23.91
C GLU A 103 -6.36 18.24 23.58
N ASP A 104 -5.42 17.71 24.36
CA ASP A 104 -3.97 17.91 24.16
C ASP A 104 -3.16 16.60 24.01
N SER A 105 -3.82 15.46 23.77
CA SER A 105 -3.12 14.17 23.73
C SER A 105 -3.73 13.15 22.77
N TYR A 106 -2.98 12.07 22.50
CA TYR A 106 -3.48 10.91 21.78
C TYR A 106 -3.40 9.67 22.67
N SER A 107 -4.50 8.92 22.76
CA SER A 107 -4.54 7.61 23.41
C SER A 107 -4.64 6.52 22.34
N VAL A 108 -3.69 5.59 22.32
CA VAL A 108 -3.71 4.45 21.38
C VAL A 108 -4.49 3.31 22.01
N ILE A 109 -5.45 2.75 21.30
CA ILE A 109 -6.20 1.57 21.76
C ILE A 109 -5.24 0.38 21.82
N SER A 110 -5.26 -0.36 22.93
CA SER A 110 -4.53 -1.63 23.09
C SER A 110 -5.16 -2.72 22.23
N GLY A 111 -4.75 -2.74 20.96
CA GLY A 111 -5.23 -3.68 19.95
C GLY A 111 -5.08 -3.12 18.55
N GLY A 112 -5.41 -3.93 17.56
CA GLY A 112 -5.36 -3.50 16.17
C GLY A 112 -6.11 -4.45 15.26
N LEU A 113 -6.48 -3.93 14.10
CA LEU A 113 -7.08 -4.72 13.04
C LEU A 113 -5.97 -5.25 12.15
N THR A 114 -5.89 -6.58 12.02
CA THR A 114 -4.88 -7.22 11.18
C THR A 114 -5.53 -7.90 9.98
N TRP A 115 -4.98 -7.65 8.80
CA TRP A 115 -5.29 -8.42 7.59
C TRP A 115 -4.10 -9.31 7.26
N ILE A 116 -4.35 -10.58 6.98
CA ILE A 116 -3.33 -11.55 6.58
C ILE A 116 -3.62 -11.98 5.14
N SER A 117 -2.59 -12.02 4.30
CA SER A 117 -2.74 -12.46 2.91
C SER A 117 -2.97 -13.97 2.82
N SER A 118 -3.77 -14.41 1.85
CA SER A 118 -3.97 -15.84 1.54
C SER A 118 -2.73 -16.49 0.90
N GLY A 119 -1.79 -15.67 0.41
CA GLY A 119 -0.65 -16.02 -0.43
C GLY A 119 0.48 -15.00 -0.26
N LEU A 120 1.73 -15.37 -0.54
CA LEU A 120 2.80 -14.36 -0.65
C LEU A 120 2.64 -13.51 -1.92
N ASP A 121 2.06 -14.09 -2.97
CA ASP A 121 1.84 -13.40 -4.26
C ASP A 121 0.55 -12.57 -4.31
N SER A 122 -0.35 -12.69 -3.32
CA SER A 122 -1.76 -12.23 -3.42
C SER A 122 -2.09 -10.96 -2.63
N PHE A 123 -1.10 -10.17 -2.22
CA PHE A 123 -1.33 -9.05 -1.30
C PHE A 123 -2.26 -7.97 -1.86
N ILE A 124 -2.13 -7.60 -3.14
CA ILE A 124 -2.90 -6.51 -3.76
C ILE A 124 -4.42 -6.78 -3.76
N ALA A 125 -4.82 -8.06 -3.80
CA ALA A 125 -6.22 -8.46 -3.87
C ALA A 125 -6.85 -8.75 -2.49
N SER A 126 -6.03 -8.77 -1.41
CA SER A 126 -6.41 -9.38 -0.13
C SER A 126 -6.99 -8.40 0.90
N MET A 127 -6.71 -7.10 0.81
CA MET A 127 -7.24 -6.14 1.79
C MET A 127 -8.78 -6.09 1.82
N ARG A 128 -9.45 -6.55 0.76
CA ARG A 128 -10.91 -6.66 0.70
C ARG A 128 -11.49 -7.94 1.33
N ARG A 129 -10.68 -8.93 1.72
CA ARG A 129 -11.18 -10.31 1.92
C ARG A 129 -10.78 -11.06 3.20
N ALA A 130 -9.88 -10.57 4.07
CA ALA A 130 -9.48 -11.35 5.25
C ALA A 130 -9.37 -10.51 6.52
N THR A 131 -10.35 -10.62 7.42
CA THR A 131 -10.37 -9.90 8.70
C THR A 131 -9.96 -10.85 9.83
N VAL A 132 -8.87 -10.54 10.55
CA VAL A 132 -8.55 -11.19 11.83
C VAL A 132 -8.33 -10.09 12.88
N ALA A 133 -9.20 -10.03 13.88
CA ALA A 133 -8.98 -9.19 15.04
C ALA A 133 -8.06 -9.92 16.03
N LYS A 134 -6.99 -9.26 16.47
CA LYS A 134 -6.14 -9.77 17.54
C LYS A 134 -6.15 -8.77 18.69
N THR A 135 -6.78 -9.15 19.79
CA THR A 135 -6.67 -8.44 21.06
C THR A 135 -5.43 -8.93 21.80
N PRO A 136 -4.68 -8.05 22.49
CA PRO A 136 -3.68 -8.49 23.45
C PRO A 136 -4.41 -9.16 24.62
N GLY A 137 -3.91 -10.34 25.03
CA GLY A 137 -4.31 -11.01 26.26
C GLY A 137 -3.45 -10.58 27.43
#